data_AF-A0A7J5MEQ0-F1
#
_entry.id   AF-A0A7J5MEQ0-F1
#
_cell.length_a   1.000
_cell.length_b   1.000
_cell.length_c   1.000
_cell.angle_alpha   90.00
_cell.angle_beta   90.00
_cell.angle_gamma   90.00
#
_symmetry.space_group_name_H-M   'P 1'
#
loop_
_entity.id
_entity.type
_entity.pdbx_description
1 polymer ?
#
loop_
_entity_poly.entity_id
_entity_poly.type
_entity_poly.pdbx_seq_one_letter_code
_entity_poly.pdbx_strand_id
1 'polypeptide(L)'
;MVDIIVEVEGFKSTLLKINRPKWIDVYKHYPKINAGTLNENDEPAVSVFKRIFGEDYDRRIFVNACATRVSIALLGANIKVKGDFVILKGEYKGRRIITSAIKLLKWLSSDSVFGKADIIINSPSCFNDVYSKLKEKKGIYILESNNYRWASGHATLWYNGNAIGKHNYWNHAKSVHFWELK
;
A
#
# COMPACT_ATOMS: atom_id res chain seq x y z
N MET A 1 -22.17 13.42 8.93
CA MET A 1 -20.86 14.03 9.22
C MET A 1 -20.97 14.47 10.67
N VAL A 2 -20.22 13.84 11.57
CA VAL A 2 -20.28 14.21 13.00
C VAL A 2 -18.95 14.86 13.29
N ASP A 3 -18.97 16.17 13.41
CA ASP A 3 -17.84 16.98 13.80
C ASP A 3 -17.77 16.98 15.32
N ILE A 4 -16.67 16.46 15.89
CA ILE A 4 -16.38 16.62 17.31
C ILE A 4 -15.51 17.87 17.43
N ILE A 5 -16.09 18.93 17.99
CA ILE A 5 -15.38 20.16 18.32
C ILE A 5 -14.73 19.96 19.69
N VAL A 6 -13.40 20.05 19.74
CA VAL A 6 -12.65 20.18 21.00
C VAL A 6 -12.03 21.57 20.98
N GLU A 7 -12.58 22.49 21.76
CA GLU A 7 -11.98 23.80 22.01
C GLU A 7 -10.93 23.67 23.11
N VAL A 8 -9.68 23.94 22.78
CA VAL A 8 -8.62 24.22 23.76
C VAL A 8 -7.98 25.52 23.32
N GLU A 9 -8.05 26.55 24.16
CA GLU A 9 -7.49 27.87 23.90
C GLU A 9 -5.99 27.78 23.57
N GLY A 10 -5.58 28.38 22.45
CA GLY A 10 -4.18 28.71 22.18
C GLY A 10 -3.46 27.91 21.09
N PHE A 11 -4.02 26.82 20.55
CA PHE A 11 -3.43 26.12 19.41
C PHE A 11 -4.41 26.08 18.23
N LYS A 12 -4.18 26.94 17.21
CA LYS A 12 -4.76 26.73 15.88
C LYS A 12 -4.17 25.44 15.33
N SER A 13 -4.88 24.32 15.49
CA SER A 13 -4.58 23.12 14.72
C SER A 13 -4.80 23.47 13.25
N THR A 14 -3.71 23.62 12.52
CA THR A 14 -3.79 23.64 11.06
C THR A 14 -4.20 22.22 10.69
N LEU A 15 -5.43 22.06 10.21
CA LEU A 15 -5.87 20.81 9.61
C LEU A 15 -4.88 20.50 8.49
N LEU A 16 -3.95 19.59 8.75
CA LEU A 16 -3.03 19.07 7.75
C LEU A 16 -3.92 18.44 6.68
N LYS A 17 -4.08 19.14 5.55
CA LYS A 17 -4.83 18.63 4.40
C LYS A 17 -3.96 17.53 3.79
N ILE A 18 -4.12 16.31 4.29
CA ILE A 18 -3.40 15.14 3.82
C ILE A 18 -3.83 14.89 2.36
N ASN A 19 -2.93 15.15 1.42
CA ASN A 19 -3.22 15.07 0.00
C ASN A 19 -3.10 13.62 -0.48
N ARG A 20 -4.06 12.77 -0.10
CA ARG A 20 -4.13 11.38 -0.55
C ARG A 20 -4.66 11.31 -2.00
N PRO A 21 -4.14 10.40 -2.83
CA PRO A 21 -4.63 10.22 -4.19
C PRO A 21 -6.06 9.67 -4.19
N LYS A 22 -6.77 9.87 -5.30
CA LYS A 22 -8.07 9.23 -5.51
C LYS A 22 -7.88 7.72 -5.62
N TRP A 23 -8.82 6.95 -5.06
CA TRP A 23 -8.85 5.50 -5.17
C TRP A 23 -8.79 5.05 -6.62
N ILE A 24 -9.57 5.69 -7.49
CA ILE A 24 -9.67 5.29 -8.90
C ILE A 24 -8.31 5.34 -9.61
N ASP A 25 -7.48 6.34 -9.30
CA ASP A 25 -6.17 6.51 -9.90
C ASP A 25 -5.19 5.46 -9.36
N VAL A 26 -5.21 5.21 -8.05
CA VAL A 26 -4.37 4.17 -7.42
C VAL A 26 -4.76 2.78 -7.94
N TYR A 27 -6.04 2.45 -7.90
CA TYR A 27 -6.53 1.16 -8.35
C TYR A 27 -6.23 0.94 -9.83
N LYS A 28 -6.50 1.93 -10.71
CA LYS A 28 -6.20 1.83 -12.15
C LYS A 28 -4.74 1.46 -12.42
N HIS A 29 -3.80 2.11 -11.75
CA HIS A 29 -2.37 1.93 -12.00
C HIS A 29 -1.72 0.81 -11.17
N TYR A 30 -2.43 0.22 -10.22
CA TYR A 30 -1.93 -0.94 -9.47
C TYR A 30 -1.74 -2.14 -10.40
N PRO A 31 -0.51 -2.70 -10.53
CA PRO A 31 -0.24 -3.88 -11.34
C PRO A 31 -1.04 -5.11 -10.88
N LYS A 32 -2.07 -5.47 -11.64
CA LYS A 32 -2.97 -6.59 -11.36
C LYS A 32 -3.48 -7.24 -12.63
N ILE A 33 -3.97 -8.46 -12.51
CA ILE A 33 -4.59 -9.25 -13.58
C ILE A 33 -6.07 -9.47 -13.27
N ASN A 34 -6.87 -9.68 -14.32
CA ASN A 34 -8.31 -9.94 -14.23
C ASN A 34 -9.08 -8.89 -13.40
N ALA A 35 -8.75 -7.62 -13.62
CA ALA A 35 -9.24 -6.52 -12.79
C ALA A 35 -10.77 -6.48 -12.69
N GLY A 36 -11.30 -6.30 -11.47
CA GLY A 36 -12.74 -6.24 -11.22
C GLY A 36 -13.51 -7.55 -11.39
N THR A 37 -12.82 -8.69 -11.54
CA THR A 37 -13.44 -10.02 -11.61
C THR A 37 -13.23 -10.81 -10.31
N LEU A 38 -13.94 -11.93 -10.15
CA LEU A 38 -13.73 -12.84 -9.02
C LEU A 38 -12.31 -13.47 -8.98
N ASN A 39 -11.59 -13.41 -10.11
CA ASN A 39 -10.23 -13.92 -10.27
C ASN A 39 -9.18 -12.80 -10.27
N GLU A 40 -9.55 -11.60 -9.81
CA GLU A 40 -8.62 -10.48 -9.68
C GLU A 40 -7.46 -10.86 -8.76
N ASN A 41 -6.24 -10.64 -9.24
CA ASN A 41 -5.03 -11.00 -8.52
C ASN A 41 -3.88 -10.03 -8.81
N ASP A 42 -2.87 -10.04 -7.95
CA ASP A 42 -1.61 -9.36 -8.16
C ASP A 42 -0.94 -9.80 -9.47
N GLU A 43 -0.43 -8.85 -10.27
CA GLU A 43 0.38 -9.20 -11.43
C GLU A 43 1.68 -9.89 -10.96
N PRO A 44 2.10 -11.04 -11.53
CA PRO A 44 3.28 -11.77 -11.07
C PRO A 44 4.54 -10.90 -10.95
N ALA A 45 5.33 -11.11 -9.88
CA ALA A 45 6.49 -10.27 -9.57
C ALA A 45 7.50 -10.20 -10.73
N VAL A 46 7.75 -11.33 -11.40
CA VAL A 46 8.62 -11.41 -12.58
C VAL A 46 8.14 -10.48 -13.69
N SER A 47 6.83 -10.45 -13.98
CA SER A 47 6.26 -9.57 -14.99
C SER A 47 6.46 -8.08 -14.63
N VAL A 48 6.16 -7.73 -13.37
CA VAL A 48 6.34 -6.37 -12.85
C VAL A 48 7.79 -5.92 -12.97
N PHE A 49 8.75 -6.74 -12.52
CA PHE A 49 10.16 -6.38 -12.54
C PHE A 49 10.76 -6.36 -13.94
N LYS A 50 10.40 -7.31 -14.81
CA LYS A 50 10.81 -7.26 -16.23
C LYS A 50 10.35 -5.98 -16.91
N ARG A 51 9.11 -5.54 -16.65
CA ARG A 51 8.57 -4.31 -17.24
C ARG A 51 9.36 -3.06 -16.84
N ILE A 52 9.83 -2.96 -15.59
CA ILE A 52 10.45 -1.74 -15.05
C ILE A 52 11.98 -1.76 -15.05
N PHE A 53 12.61 -2.94 -15.10
CA PHE A 53 14.07 -3.12 -15.08
C PHE A 53 14.63 -3.84 -16.32
N GLY A 54 13.81 -4.59 -17.05
CA GLY A 54 14.23 -5.44 -18.18
C GLY A 54 14.38 -6.92 -17.81
N GLU A 55 14.63 -7.76 -18.81
CA GLU A 55 14.72 -9.22 -18.69
C GLU A 55 15.77 -9.68 -17.66
N ASP A 56 16.90 -8.97 -17.61
CA ASP A 56 18.08 -9.32 -16.81
C ASP A 56 18.13 -8.61 -15.45
N TYR A 57 16.98 -8.22 -14.90
CA TYR A 57 16.92 -7.58 -13.59
C TYR A 57 17.50 -8.50 -12.49
N ASP A 58 18.12 -7.93 -11.45
CA ASP A 58 18.71 -8.75 -10.38
C ASP A 58 17.64 -9.46 -9.55
N ARG A 59 17.42 -10.74 -9.86
CA ARG A 59 16.42 -11.60 -9.21
C ARG A 59 16.74 -11.92 -7.75
N ARG A 60 17.97 -11.69 -7.28
CA ARG A 60 18.34 -11.86 -5.87
C ARG A 60 17.84 -10.68 -5.04
N ILE A 61 17.81 -9.49 -5.64
CA ILE A 61 17.33 -8.26 -5.00
C ILE A 61 15.80 -8.14 -5.14
N PHE A 62 15.28 -8.42 -6.34
CA PHE A 62 13.88 -8.17 -6.69
C PHE A 62 13.07 -9.48 -6.74
N VAL A 63 12.79 -10.05 -5.56
CA VAL A 63 12.02 -11.29 -5.43
C VAL A 63 10.52 -11.02 -5.27
N ASN A 64 10.15 -10.09 -4.38
CA ASN A 64 8.76 -9.80 -4.02
C ASN A 64 8.35 -8.40 -4.51
N ALA A 65 7.30 -8.33 -5.33
CA ALA A 65 6.85 -7.09 -5.94
C ALA A 65 5.80 -6.32 -5.11
N CYS A 66 5.37 -6.78 -3.93
CA CYS A 66 4.23 -6.17 -3.20
C CYS A 66 4.34 -4.63 -3.03
N ALA A 67 5.40 -4.14 -2.39
CA ALA A 67 5.62 -2.69 -2.22
C ALA A 67 5.92 -1.98 -3.55
N THR A 68 6.49 -2.70 -4.53
CA THR A 68 6.71 -2.18 -5.87
C THR A 68 5.39 -1.90 -6.59
N ARG A 69 4.39 -2.79 -6.47
CA ARG A 69 3.05 -2.60 -7.06
C ARG A 69 2.36 -1.38 -6.47
N VAL A 70 2.39 -1.22 -5.15
CA VAL A 70 1.85 -0.01 -4.50
C VAL A 70 2.63 1.24 -4.91
N SER A 71 3.97 1.16 -5.01
CA SER A 71 4.78 2.29 -5.49
C SER A 71 4.41 2.72 -6.92
N ILE A 72 4.20 1.76 -7.83
CA ILE A 72 3.74 2.03 -9.21
C ILE A 72 2.34 2.65 -9.20
N ALA A 73 1.42 2.12 -8.40
CA ALA A 73 0.07 2.66 -8.25
C ALA A 73 0.08 4.12 -7.79
N LEU A 74 0.94 4.45 -6.82
CA LEU A 74 1.14 5.81 -6.31
C LEU A 74 1.75 6.73 -7.36
N LEU A 75 2.73 6.25 -8.15
CA LEU A 75 3.31 7.03 -9.25
C LEU A 75 2.25 7.39 -10.30
N GLY A 76 1.41 6.41 -10.71
CA GLY A 76 0.31 6.63 -11.64
C GLY A 76 -0.80 7.54 -11.09
N ALA A 77 -0.93 7.61 -9.76
CA ALA A 77 -1.80 8.56 -9.07
C ALA A 77 -1.10 9.91 -8.75
N ASN A 78 -0.01 10.24 -9.46
CA ASN A 78 0.76 11.47 -9.35
C ASN A 78 1.43 11.72 -7.98
N ILE A 79 1.61 10.69 -7.16
CA ILE A 79 2.37 10.78 -5.92
C ILE A 79 3.86 10.60 -6.21
N LYS A 80 4.70 11.53 -5.74
CA LYS A 80 6.15 11.45 -5.89
C LYS A 80 6.75 10.49 -4.85
N VAL A 81 6.90 9.22 -5.24
CA VAL A 81 7.53 8.19 -4.40
C VAL A 81 9.01 8.48 -4.18
N LYS A 82 9.45 8.48 -2.92
CA LYS A 82 10.86 8.63 -2.50
C LYS A 82 11.43 7.28 -2.06
N GLY A 83 11.72 6.42 -3.04
CA GLY A 83 12.26 5.08 -2.79
C GLY A 83 13.76 4.93 -3.07
N ASP A 84 14.30 3.74 -2.87
CA ASP A 84 15.75 3.48 -3.01
C ASP A 84 16.16 3.13 -4.45
N PHE A 85 15.22 2.62 -5.25
CA PHE A 85 15.49 2.10 -6.60
C PHE A 85 14.87 2.98 -7.67
N VAL A 86 15.57 3.13 -8.79
CA VAL A 86 15.13 3.93 -9.95
C VAL A 86 14.59 3.00 -11.03
N ILE A 87 13.39 3.25 -11.53
CA ILE A 87 12.81 2.53 -12.67
C ILE A 87 13.63 2.84 -13.92
N LEU A 88 14.02 1.80 -14.67
CA LEU A 88 14.91 1.91 -15.83
C LEU A 88 14.16 1.88 -17.17
N LYS A 89 12.94 1.34 -17.19
CA LYS A 89 12.12 1.14 -18.40
C LYS A 89 10.64 1.50 -18.19
N GLY A 90 9.94 1.73 -19.30
CA GLY A 90 8.50 1.99 -19.33
C GLY A 90 8.10 3.42 -18.97
N GLU A 91 6.80 3.62 -18.77
CA GLU A 91 6.15 4.92 -18.53
C GLU A 91 6.78 5.72 -17.39
N TYR A 92 7.18 5.05 -16.31
CA TYR A 92 7.73 5.68 -15.11
C TYR A 92 9.26 5.69 -15.06
N LYS A 93 9.95 5.56 -16.21
CA LYS A 93 11.42 5.62 -16.28
C LYS A 93 11.97 6.87 -15.57
N GLY A 94 13.01 6.68 -14.77
CA GLY A 94 13.64 7.73 -13.97
C GLY A 94 12.94 8.04 -12.64
N ARG A 95 11.74 7.51 -12.41
CA ARG A 95 11.04 7.63 -11.12
C ARG A 95 11.55 6.58 -10.13
N ARG A 96 11.35 6.85 -8.84
CA ARG A 96 11.83 5.99 -7.75
C ARG A 96 10.71 5.12 -7.18
N ILE A 97 11.06 3.95 -6.67
CA ILE A 97 10.13 2.99 -6.05
C ILE A 97 10.69 2.43 -4.74
N ILE A 98 9.77 2.03 -3.86
CA ILE A 98 10.07 1.31 -2.63
C ILE A 98 9.73 -0.16 -2.82
N THR A 99 10.68 -1.06 -2.57
CA THR A 99 10.52 -2.51 -2.76
C THR A 99 10.26 -3.28 -1.46
N SER A 100 10.48 -2.65 -0.31
CA SER A 100 10.23 -3.25 1.01
C SER A 100 8.92 -2.75 1.61
N ALA A 101 8.06 -3.68 2.05
CA ALA A 101 6.79 -3.35 2.69
C ALA A 101 6.95 -2.49 3.94
N ILE A 102 7.95 -2.77 4.80
CA ILE A 102 8.18 -1.99 6.03
C ILE A 102 8.72 -0.59 5.73
N LYS A 103 9.55 -0.43 4.70
CA LYS A 103 9.99 0.89 4.24
C LYS A 103 8.82 1.69 3.67
N LEU A 104 7.93 1.04 2.92
CA LEU A 104 6.74 1.68 2.37
C LEU A 104 5.79 2.11 3.49
N LEU A 105 5.55 1.24 4.47
CA LEU A 105 4.79 1.56 5.69
C LEU A 105 5.36 2.80 6.38
N LYS A 106 6.66 2.81 6.70
CA LYS A 106 7.33 3.95 7.34
C LYS A 106 7.20 5.24 6.53
N TRP A 107 7.33 5.15 5.21
CA TRP A 107 7.25 6.31 4.32
C TRP A 107 5.82 6.87 4.25
N LEU A 108 4.79 6.04 4.09
CA LEU A 108 3.39 6.48 4.07
C LEU A 108 2.97 7.08 5.42
N SER A 109 3.43 6.49 6.53
CA SER A 109 3.15 6.95 7.89
C SER A 109 3.78 8.32 8.23
N SER A 110 4.65 8.87 7.38
CA SER A 110 5.20 10.21 7.59
C SER A 110 4.13 11.28 7.33
N ASP A 111 4.07 12.29 8.20
CA ASP A 111 3.16 13.45 8.04
C ASP A 111 3.39 14.23 6.74
N SER A 112 4.58 14.11 6.14
CA SER A 112 4.91 14.70 4.84
C SER A 112 4.33 13.92 3.65
N VAL A 113 3.71 12.76 3.89
CA VAL A 113 3.11 11.88 2.88
C VAL A 113 1.64 11.70 3.20
N PHE A 114 1.25 10.66 3.96
CA PHE A 114 -0.15 10.41 4.35
C PHE A 114 -0.41 10.51 5.85
N GLY A 115 0.64 10.64 6.67
CA GLY A 115 0.54 10.57 8.12
C GLY A 115 0.03 9.21 8.61
N LYS A 116 -0.40 9.19 9.87
CA LYS A 116 -0.92 7.99 10.54
C LYS A 116 -2.03 7.32 9.70
N ALA A 117 -2.02 5.99 9.67
CA ALA A 117 -3.08 5.17 9.09
C ALA A 117 -4.42 5.46 9.77
N ASP A 118 -5.53 5.40 9.02
CA ASP A 118 -6.86 5.62 9.56
C ASP A 118 -7.28 4.49 10.49
N ILE A 119 -6.86 3.26 10.14
CA ILE A 119 -7.16 2.06 10.90
C ILE A 119 -5.86 1.29 11.13
N ILE A 120 -5.61 0.98 12.40
CA ILE A 120 -4.51 0.10 12.82
C ILE A 120 -5.11 -1.09 13.58
N ILE A 121 -4.73 -2.31 13.18
CA ILE A 121 -5.21 -3.56 13.76
C ILE A 121 -3.99 -4.32 14.27
N ASN A 122 -3.84 -4.42 15.58
CA ASN A 122 -2.70 -5.11 16.18
C ASN A 122 -3.04 -6.59 16.36
N SER A 123 -2.10 -7.45 15.96
CA SER A 123 -2.13 -8.90 16.14
C SER A 123 -3.51 -9.54 15.89
N PRO A 124 -4.10 -9.40 14.69
CA PRO A 124 -5.39 -10.01 14.39
C PRO A 124 -5.32 -11.54 14.56
N SER A 125 -6.31 -12.10 15.25
CA SER A 125 -6.41 -13.53 15.57
C SER A 125 -7.17 -14.32 14.51
N CYS A 126 -7.99 -13.63 13.71
CA CYS A 126 -8.71 -14.20 12.58
C CYS A 126 -8.94 -13.16 11.48
N PHE A 127 -9.34 -13.62 10.29
CA PHE A 127 -9.69 -12.73 9.18
C PHE A 127 -10.79 -11.73 9.56
N ASN A 128 -11.76 -12.14 10.38
CA ASN A 128 -12.88 -11.30 10.77
C ASN A 128 -12.45 -10.08 11.60
N ASP A 129 -11.33 -10.15 12.33
CA ASP A 129 -10.76 -9.00 13.05
C ASP A 129 -10.33 -7.88 12.10
N VAL A 130 -9.91 -8.25 10.89
CA VAL A 130 -9.55 -7.33 9.82
C VAL A 130 -10.80 -6.89 9.07
N TYR A 131 -11.60 -7.84 8.60
CA TYR A 131 -12.79 -7.57 7.81
C TYR A 131 -13.81 -6.70 8.53
N SER A 132 -14.07 -6.93 9.82
CA SER A 132 -15.06 -6.16 10.59
C SER A 132 -14.72 -4.66 10.67
N LYS A 133 -13.43 -4.29 10.60
CA LYS A 133 -12.96 -2.90 10.62
C LYS A 133 -12.90 -2.28 9.22
N LEU A 134 -12.50 -3.07 8.21
CA LEU A 134 -12.32 -2.56 6.85
C LEU A 134 -13.60 -2.67 6.00
N LYS A 135 -14.36 -3.75 6.10
CA LYS A 135 -15.60 -4.00 5.33
C LYS A 135 -15.39 -3.67 3.84
N GLU A 136 -16.34 -2.98 3.23
CA GLU A 136 -16.32 -2.48 1.84
C GLU A 136 -15.51 -1.19 1.64
N LYS A 137 -14.68 -0.79 2.61
CA LYS A 137 -13.73 0.31 2.39
C LYS A 137 -12.76 -0.06 1.27
N LYS A 138 -12.10 0.96 0.75
CA LYS A 138 -11.11 0.81 -0.31
C LYS A 138 -9.89 1.67 -0.01
N GLY A 139 -8.70 1.14 -0.27
CA GLY A 139 -7.49 1.87 0.06
C GLY A 139 -6.24 1.01 0.08
N ILE A 140 -5.20 1.56 0.68
CA ILE A 140 -3.90 0.90 0.79
C ILE A 140 -3.87 0.07 2.07
N TYR A 141 -3.51 -1.20 1.93
CA TYR A 141 -3.40 -2.17 3.01
C TYR A 141 -1.93 -2.59 3.14
N ILE A 142 -1.34 -2.39 4.32
CA ILE A 142 0.02 -2.84 4.60
C ILE A 142 0.04 -3.55 5.95
N LEU A 143 0.61 -4.74 6.00
CA LEU A 143 0.89 -5.43 7.25
C LEU A 143 2.39 -5.41 7.55
N GLU A 144 2.72 -5.17 8.81
CA GLU A 144 4.03 -5.44 9.40
C GLU A 144 4.04 -6.89 9.89
N SER A 145 5.06 -7.67 9.52
CA SER A 145 5.09 -9.09 9.88
C SER A 145 5.41 -9.30 11.36
N ASN A 146 4.81 -10.33 11.96
CA ASN A 146 5.19 -10.86 13.28
C ASN A 146 6.44 -11.75 13.23
N ASN A 147 6.92 -12.12 12.04
CA ASN A 147 8.12 -12.92 11.86
C ASN A 147 8.91 -12.49 10.61
N TYR A 148 10.00 -11.76 10.83
CA TYR A 148 10.85 -11.17 9.79
C TYR A 148 11.71 -12.18 9.02
N ARG A 149 11.65 -13.48 9.36
CA ARG A 149 12.51 -14.52 8.75
C ARG A 149 12.34 -14.65 7.24
N TRP A 150 11.14 -14.36 6.72
CA TRP A 150 10.81 -14.59 5.30
C TRP A 150 10.35 -13.32 4.57
N ALA A 151 9.69 -12.39 5.28
CA ALA A 151 9.31 -11.09 4.74
C ALA A 151 9.13 -10.08 5.87
N SER A 152 9.46 -8.82 5.62
CA SER A 152 9.21 -7.75 6.61
C SER A 152 7.72 -7.40 6.76
N GLY A 153 6.88 -7.85 5.83
CA GLY A 153 5.47 -7.49 5.73
C GLY A 153 4.92 -7.74 4.33
N HIS A 154 3.71 -7.27 4.07
CA HIS A 154 3.06 -7.31 2.76
C HIS A 154 2.30 -6.00 2.52
N ALA A 155 2.35 -5.50 1.29
CA ALA A 155 1.68 -4.27 0.88
C ALA A 155 0.83 -4.54 -0.36
N THR A 156 -0.43 -4.13 -0.33
CA THR A 156 -1.41 -4.36 -1.40
C THR A 156 -2.53 -3.31 -1.29
N LEU A 157 -3.57 -3.45 -2.10
CA LEU A 157 -4.81 -2.71 -1.95
C LEU A 157 -5.86 -3.58 -1.27
N TRP A 158 -6.72 -2.95 -0.48
CA TRP A 158 -7.94 -3.55 0.02
C TRP A 158 -9.12 -3.04 -0.79
N TYR A 159 -9.96 -3.95 -1.27
CA TYR A 159 -11.13 -3.67 -2.10
C TYR A 159 -12.13 -4.83 -2.02
N ASN A 160 -13.43 -4.54 -2.06
CA ASN A 160 -14.53 -5.53 -2.01
C ASN A 160 -14.35 -6.55 -0.86
N GLY A 161 -14.08 -6.04 0.35
CA GLY A 161 -13.99 -6.89 1.55
C GLY A 161 -12.72 -7.73 1.67
N ASN A 162 -11.70 -7.56 0.82
CA ASN A 162 -10.43 -8.29 0.96
C ASN A 162 -9.23 -7.54 0.37
N ALA A 163 -8.03 -8.06 0.62
CA ALA A 163 -6.85 -7.70 -0.14
C ALA A 163 -6.94 -8.25 -1.57
N ILE A 164 -6.35 -7.55 -2.55
CA ILE A 164 -6.23 -8.03 -3.94
C ILE A 164 -5.59 -9.43 -3.94
N GLY A 165 -6.17 -10.35 -4.72
CA GLY A 165 -5.74 -11.76 -4.76
C GLY A 165 -6.06 -12.57 -3.50
N LYS A 166 -6.86 -12.02 -2.56
CA LYS A 166 -7.06 -12.57 -1.21
C LYS A 166 -5.76 -12.67 -0.41
N HIS A 167 -4.74 -11.90 -0.79
CA HIS A 167 -3.41 -11.86 -0.18
C HIS A 167 -3.38 -11.00 1.11
N ASN A 168 -4.32 -11.21 2.02
CA ASN A 168 -4.43 -10.40 3.24
C ASN A 168 -3.39 -10.78 4.31
N TYR A 169 -2.98 -12.05 4.36
CA TYR A 169 -1.98 -12.60 5.29
C TYR A 169 -2.16 -12.16 6.75
N TRP A 170 -3.40 -12.03 7.24
CA TRP A 170 -3.68 -11.55 8.61
C TRP A 170 -2.97 -12.38 9.68
N ASN A 171 -2.82 -13.69 9.45
CA ASN A 171 -2.19 -14.65 10.36
C ASN A 171 -0.67 -14.45 10.53
N HIS A 172 -0.06 -13.61 9.68
CA HIS A 172 1.35 -13.23 9.75
C HIS A 172 1.55 -11.79 10.20
N ALA A 173 0.48 -11.08 10.56
CA ALA A 173 0.53 -9.67 10.91
C ALA A 173 0.84 -9.48 12.40
N LYS A 174 1.90 -8.71 12.68
CA LYS A 174 2.08 -8.03 13.97
C LYS A 174 1.11 -6.85 14.05
N SER A 175 0.99 -6.11 12.96
CA SER A 175 0.02 -5.02 12.82
C SER A 175 -0.40 -4.86 11.36
N VAL A 176 -1.65 -4.46 11.14
CA VAL A 176 -2.22 -4.06 9.85
C VAL A 176 -2.49 -2.57 9.90
N HIS A 177 -2.06 -1.87 8.85
CA HIS A 177 -2.22 -0.43 8.67
C HIS A 177 -3.01 -0.18 7.39
N PHE A 178 -4.04 0.65 7.50
CA PHE A 178 -4.92 0.94 6.38
C PHE A 178 -5.13 2.45 6.22
N TRP A 179 -4.94 2.93 4.98
CA TRP A 179 -5.28 4.29 4.55
C TRP A 179 -6.43 4.20 3.55
N GLU A 180 -7.59 4.70 3.96
CA GLU A 180 -8.76 4.82 3.11
C GLU A 180 -8.51 5.86 2.01
N LEU A 181 -8.91 5.50 0.79
CA LEU A 181 -8.82 6.35 -0.39
C LEU A 181 -10.23 6.57 -0.97
N LYS A 182 -10.49 7.78 -1.47
CA LYS A 182 -11.80 8.19 -2.00
C LYS A 182 -11.91 7.96 -3.50
#